data_AF-A0A932FHA9-F1
#
_entry.id   AF-A0A932FHA9-F1
#
_cell.length_a   1.000
_cell.length_b   1.000
_cell.length_c   1.000
_cell.angle_alpha   90.00
_cell.angle_beta   90.00
_cell.angle_gamma   90.00
#
_symmetry.space_group_name_H-M   'P 1'
#
loop_
_entity.id
_entity.type
_entity.pdbx_description
1 polymer ?
#
loop_
_entity_poly.entity_id
_entity_poly.type
_entity_poly.pdbx_seq_one_letter_code
_entity_poly.pdbx_strand_id
1 'polypeptide(L)' 'DTELHARFSKVAKQLAENEAKIVAELNAAQGKPVDIGGYFRPNPELASKAMRPSPTFNAIVDAIS' A
#
# COMPACT_ATOMS: atom_id res chain seq x y z
N ASP A 1 -16.93 -11.70 -16.29
CA ASP A 1 -17.56 -10.93 -15.21
C ASP A 1 -17.55 -11.69 -13.88
N THR A 2 -18.12 -12.90 -13.82
CA THR A 2 -18.14 -13.75 -12.61
C THR A 2 -16.78 -14.03 -11.98
N GLU A 3 -15.76 -14.30 -12.80
CA GLU A 3 -14.37 -14.50 -12.34
C GLU A 3 -13.76 -13.22 -11.73
N LEU A 4 -14.02 -12.07 -12.37
CA LEU A 4 -13.58 -10.76 -11.88
C LEU A 4 -14.26 -10.44 -10.54
N HIS A 5 -15.58 -10.67 -10.46
CA HIS A 5 -16.34 -10.52 -9.22
C HIS A 5 -15.76 -11.39 -8.10
N ALA A 6 -15.46 -12.66 -8.37
CA ALA A 6 -14.89 -13.57 -7.37
C ALA A 6 -13.51 -13.09 -6.88
N ARG A 7 -12.63 -12.68 -7.80
CA ARG A 7 -11.28 -12.16 -7.48
C ARG A 7 -11.38 -10.93 -6.59
N PHE A 8 -12.20 -9.95 -6.96
CA PHE A 8 -12.29 -8.68 -6.23
C PHE A 8 -13.18 -8.72 -4.99
N SER A 9 -14.11 -9.68 -4.87
CA SER A 9 -14.89 -9.87 -3.64
C SER A 9 -14.00 -10.17 -2.44
N LYS A 10 -12.97 -11.02 -2.63
CA LYS A 10 -11.99 -11.32 -1.59
C LYS A 10 -11.15 -10.10 -1.23
N VAL A 11 -10.69 -9.35 -2.23
CA VAL A 11 -9.90 -8.12 -2.06
C VAL A 11 -10.70 -7.08 -1.29
N ALA A 12 -11.94 -6.82 -1.70
CA ALA A 12 -12.83 -5.86 -1.05
C ALA A 12 -13.08 -6.21 0.43
N LYS A 13 -13.32 -7.50 0.72
CA LYS A 13 -13.46 -7.98 2.10
C LYS A 13 -12.19 -7.72 2.92
N GLN A 14 -11.02 -8.07 2.39
CA GLN A 14 -9.74 -7.86 3.08
C GLN A 14 -9.46 -6.38 3.33
N LEU A 15 -9.76 -5.50 2.37
CA LEU A 15 -9.60 -4.05 2.54
C LEU A 15 -10.54 -3.51 3.62
N ALA A 16 -11.82 -3.90 3.59
CA ALA A 16 -12.81 -3.46 4.58
C ALA A 16 -12.46 -3.94 6.00
N GLU A 17 -12.04 -5.20 6.16
CA GLU A 17 -11.65 -5.76 7.46
C GLU A 17 -10.38 -5.11 8.04
N ASN A 18 -9.49 -4.58 7.18
CA ASN A 18 -8.20 -4.01 7.59
C ASN A 18 -8.13 -2.48 7.47
N GLU A 19 -9.23 -1.80 7.13
CA GLU A 19 -9.24 -0.36 6.86
C GLU A 19 -8.57 0.46 7.96
N ALA A 20 -9.02 0.28 9.21
CA ALA A 20 -8.48 1.02 10.36
C ALA A 20 -6.98 0.78 10.56
N LYS A 21 -6.52 -0.46 10.34
CA LYS A 21 -5.10 -0.82 10.44
C LYS A 21 -4.28 -0.17 9.32
N ILE A 22 -4.78 -0.22 8.09
CA ILE A 22 -4.14 0.41 6.92
C ILE A 22 -4.01 1.91 7.16
N VAL A 23 -5.08 2.59 7.58
CA VAL A 23 -5.06 4.02 7.88
C VAL A 23 -4.06 4.34 9.00
N ALA A 24 -4.00 3.53 10.04
CA ALA A 24 -3.01 3.69 11.11
C ALA A 24 -1.56 3.55 10.61
N GLU A 25 -1.27 2.55 9.77
CA GLU A 25 0.04 2.35 9.15
C GLU A 25 0.44 3.55 8.25
N LEU A 26 -0.50 4.06 7.44
CA LEU A 26 -0.27 5.24 6.59
C LEU A 26 -0.02 6.51 7.41
N ASN A 27 -0.78 6.72 8.49
CA ASN A 27 -0.61 7.88 9.37
C ASN A 27 0.70 7.82 10.16
N ALA A 28 1.13 6.62 10.58
CA ALA A 28 2.38 6.44 11.32
C ALA A 28 3.64 6.80 10.50
N ALA A 29 3.53 6.81 9.17
CA ALA A 29 4.63 7.21 8.28
C ALA A 29 4.79 8.74 8.12
N GLN A 30 3.84 9.53 8.63
CA GLN A 30 3.83 10.98 8.44
C GLN A 30 4.68 11.73 9.48
N GLY A 31 4.93 13.02 9.23
CA GLY A 31 5.54 13.93 10.19
C GLY A 31 7.06 13.80 10.33
N LYS A 32 7.71 12.94 9.53
CA LYS A 32 9.16 12.77 9.52
C LYS A 32 9.73 13.06 8.13
N PRO A 33 10.93 13.68 8.05
CA PRO A 33 11.67 13.75 6.80
C PRO A 33 11.94 12.34 6.25
N VAL A 34 11.87 12.20 4.92
CA VAL A 34 12.16 10.95 4.22
C VAL A 34 13.16 11.22 3.12
N ASP A 35 14.22 10.41 3.08
CA ASP A 35 15.19 10.43 1.99
C ASP A 35 14.71 9.53 0.85
N ILE A 36 14.58 10.12 -0.34
CA ILE A 36 14.21 9.43 -1.58
C ILE A 36 15.39 9.30 -2.55
N GLY A 37 16.60 9.71 -2.16
CA GLY A 37 17.84 9.52 -2.92
C GLY A 37 17.98 10.41 -4.17
N GLY A 38 17.31 11.57 -4.20
CA GLY A 38 17.37 12.53 -5.30
C GLY A 38 16.13 13.42 -5.39
N TYR A 39 16.18 14.47 -6.22
CA TYR A 39 15.03 15.38 -6.42
C TYR A 39 14.36 15.15 -7.79
N PHE A 40 15.05 15.47 -8.89
CA PHE A 40 14.53 15.26 -10.26
C PHE A 40 14.52 13.80 -10.70
N ARG A 41 15.39 12.98 -10.10
CA ARG A 41 15.51 11.54 -10.36
C ARG A 41 15.77 10.80 -9.05
N PRO A 42 14.72 10.57 -8.23
CA PRO A 42 14.87 9.85 -6.98
C PRO A 42 15.29 8.40 -7.22
N ASN A 43 15.84 7.77 -6.18
CA ASN A 43 16.09 6.34 -6.18
C ASN A 43 14.73 5.59 -6.18
N PRO A 44 14.46 4.72 -7.18
CA PRO A 44 13.16 4.04 -7.29
C PRO A 44 12.81 3.17 -6.09
N GLU A 45 13.80 2.52 -5.46
CA GLU A 45 13.57 1.66 -4.31
C GLU A 45 13.24 2.47 -3.06
N LEU A 46 13.97 3.55 -2.81
CA LEU A 46 13.70 4.46 -1.68
C LEU A 46 12.34 5.14 -1.84
N ALA A 47 12.04 5.64 -3.04
CA ALA A 47 10.74 6.25 -3.34
C ALA A 47 9.60 5.24 -3.18
N SER A 48 9.75 4.01 -3.69
CA SER A 48 8.73 2.95 -3.55
C SER A 48 8.48 2.61 -2.08
N LYS A 49 9.54 2.45 -1.26
CA LYS A 49 9.41 2.20 0.19
C LYS A 49 8.71 3.36 0.91
N ALA A 50 9.06 4.60 0.57
CA ALA A 50 8.45 5.79 1.16
C ALA A 50 6.95 5.92 0.81
N MET A 51 6.59 5.62 -0.44
CA MET A 51 5.22 5.79 -0.96
C MET A 51 4.30 4.60 -0.65
N ARG A 52 4.84 3.46 -0.26
CA ARG A 52 4.09 2.23 0.09
C ARG A 52 4.32 1.82 1.56
N PRO A 53 4.05 2.69 2.55
CA PRO A 53 4.45 2.42 3.93
C PRO A 53 3.56 1.42 4.67
N SER A 54 2.40 1.05 4.10
CA SER A 54 1.48 0.07 4.70
C SER A 54 1.79 -1.35 4.21
N PRO A 55 2.43 -2.20 5.03
CA PRO A 55 2.64 -3.61 4.67
C PRO A 55 1.32 -4.36 4.50
N THR A 56 0.29 -4.02 5.27
CA THR A 56 -1.02 -4.68 5.18
C THR A 56 -1.68 -4.39 3.82
N PHE A 57 -1.68 -3.13 3.39
CA PHE A 57 -2.23 -2.76 2.09
C PHE A 57 -1.45 -3.38 0.93
N ASN A 58 -0.11 -3.32 1.00
CA ASN A 58 0.75 -3.91 -0.03
C ASN A 58 0.50 -5.41 -0.20
N ALA A 59 0.40 -6.16 0.91
CA ALA A 59 0.14 -7.60 0.84
C ALA A 59 -1.20 -7.93 0.17
N ILE A 60 -2.24 -7.12 0.38
CA ILE A 60 -3.55 -7.30 -0.28
C ILE A 60 -3.44 -7.04 -1.78
N VAL A 61 -2.75 -5.96 -2.19
CA VAL A 61 -2.56 -5.61 -3.61
C VAL A 61 -1.68 -6.62 -4.34
N ASP A 62 -0.57 -7.04 -3.73
CA ASP A 62 0.36 -8.00 -4.33
C ASP A 62 -0.32 -9.36 -4.55
N ALA A 63 -1.27 -9.74 -3.67
CA ALA A 63 -2.09 -10.94 -3.79
C ALA A 63 -3.22 -10.85 -4.83
N ILE A 64 -3.44 -9.68 -5.46
CA ILE A 64 -4.37 -9.56 -6.58
C ILE A 64 -3.78 -10.28 -7.79
N SER A 65 -2.47 -10.11 -8.04
CA SER A 65 -1.71 -10.52 -9.22
C SER A 65 -1.89 -11.98 -9.62
#